data_AF-A0A951F9V5-F1
#
_entry.id   AF-A0A951F9V5-F1
#
_cell.length_a   1.000
_cell.length_b   1.000
_cell.length_c   1.000
_cell.angle_alpha   90.00
_cell.angle_beta   90.00
_cell.angle_gamma   90.00
#
_symmetry.space_group_name_H-M   'P 1'
#
loop_
_entity.id
_entity.type
_entity.pdbx_description
1 polymer ?
#
loop_
_entity_poly.entity_id
_entity_poly.type
_entity_poly.pdbx_seq_one_letter_code
_entity_poly.pdbx_strand_id
1 'polypeptide(L)'
;MSVSRGTNFSRGVLVDQSDLIVRAQQGDGTAWEHLVRQHQDAVFRLAYLLLGDADDADDVAQETFIRAFGALDRFDPSRPLRPWLL
;
A
#
# COMPACT_ATOMS: atom_id res chain seq x y z
N MET A 1 6.78 29.19 -23.73
CA MET A 1 7.84 28.15 -23.60
C MET A 1 7.20 26.92 -22.97
N SER A 2 6.64 26.06 -23.80
CA SER A 2 6.10 24.76 -23.39
C SER A 2 7.25 23.77 -23.30
N VAL A 3 7.43 23.14 -22.15
CA VAL A 3 8.23 21.91 -22.06
C VAL A 3 7.25 20.75 -21.92
N SER A 4 6.99 20.16 -23.08
CA SER A 4 6.46 18.81 -23.20
C SER A 4 7.41 17.84 -22.49
N ARG A 5 6.89 17.02 -21.58
CA ARG A 5 7.46 15.70 -21.29
C ARG A 5 6.35 14.69 -21.41
N GLY A 6 6.27 14.11 -22.61
CA GLY A 6 5.61 12.83 -22.81
C GLY A 6 6.48 11.76 -22.17
N THR A 7 5.93 11.06 -21.19
CA THR A 7 6.43 9.76 -20.75
C THR A 7 5.34 8.76 -21.08
N ASN A 8 5.67 7.95 -22.08
CA ASN A 8 4.89 6.89 -22.68
C ASN A 8 4.66 5.76 -21.67
N PHE A 9 3.42 5.59 -21.20
CA PHE A 9 3.01 4.42 -20.41
C PHE A 9 1.88 3.69 -21.16
N SER A 10 2.25 2.66 -21.89
CA SER A 10 1.29 1.69 -22.42
C SER A 10 1.94 0.31 -22.38
N ARG A 11 1.75 -0.41 -21.26
CA ARG A 11 1.79 -1.88 -21.23
C ARG A 11 1.24 -2.42 -19.89
N GLY A 12 0.02 -2.97 -19.94
CA GLY A 12 -0.72 -3.54 -18.81
C GLY A 12 -1.55 -2.47 -18.09
N VAL A 13 -2.74 -2.82 -17.60
CA VAL A 13 -3.56 -1.91 -16.79
C VAL A 13 -2.75 -1.53 -15.56
N LEU A 14 -2.05 -0.39 -15.61
CA LEU A 14 -1.35 0.18 -14.45
C LEU A 14 -2.45 0.70 -13.54
N VAL A 15 -2.93 -0.15 -12.62
CA VAL A 15 -3.86 0.29 -11.60
C VAL A 15 -3.08 1.29 -10.73
N ASP A 16 -3.49 2.55 -10.81
CA ASP A 16 -2.85 3.62 -10.08
C ASP A 16 -3.04 3.41 -8.56
N GLN A 17 -2.00 3.69 -7.77
CA GLN A 17 -2.07 3.49 -6.32
C GLN A 17 -3.17 4.35 -5.70
N SER A 18 -3.35 5.58 -6.19
CA SER A 18 -4.39 6.47 -5.70
C SER A 18 -5.79 5.94 -6.01
N ASP A 19 -6.01 5.36 -7.20
CA ASP A 19 -7.27 4.70 -7.57
C ASP A 19 -7.56 3.50 -6.66
N LEU A 20 -6.57 2.66 -6.40
CA LEU A 20 -6.70 1.53 -5.47
C LEU A 20 -7.09 2.00 -4.05
N ILE A 21 -6.46 3.07 -3.56
CA ILE A 21 -6.78 3.64 -2.26
C ILE A 21 -8.21 4.16 -2.22
N VAL A 22 -8.63 4.93 -3.22
CA VAL A 22 -10.00 5.49 -3.29
C VAL A 22 -11.04 4.37 -3.33
N ARG A 23 -10.81 3.32 -4.12
CA ARG A 23 -11.70 2.16 -4.18
C ARG A 23 -11.73 1.40 -2.86
N ALA A 24 -10.58 1.18 -2.23
CA ALA A 24 -10.51 0.53 -0.92
C ALA A 24 -11.23 1.35 0.17
N GLN A 25 -11.14 2.68 0.14
CA GLN A 25 -11.91 3.58 1.02
C GLN A 25 -13.43 3.46 0.81
N GLN A 26 -13.86 3.09 -0.40
CA GLN A 26 -15.27 2.83 -0.73
C GLN A 26 -15.72 1.40 -0.40
N GLY A 27 -14.86 0.58 0.20
CA GLY A 27 -15.16 -0.80 0.60
C GLY A 27 -14.84 -1.85 -0.47
N ASP A 28 -14.10 -1.51 -1.52
CA ASP A 28 -13.61 -2.50 -2.49
C ASP A 28 -12.50 -3.36 -1.87
N GLY A 29 -12.88 -4.54 -1.39
CA GLY A 29 -11.95 -5.51 -0.80
C GLY A 29 -10.88 -6.03 -1.76
N THR A 30 -11.15 -6.05 -3.07
CA THR A 30 -10.15 -6.45 -4.08
C THR A 30 -9.09 -5.36 -4.22
N ALA A 31 -9.49 -4.09 -4.21
CA ALA A 31 -8.54 -2.97 -4.21
C ALA A 31 -7.65 -2.99 -2.95
N TRP A 32 -8.23 -3.26 -1.78
CA TRP A 32 -7.47 -3.43 -0.54
C TRP A 32 -6.48 -4.61 -0.62
N GLU A 33 -6.91 -5.77 -1.11
CA GLU A 33 -6.05 -6.93 -1.28
C GLU A 33 -4.85 -6.63 -2.20
N HIS A 34 -5.05 -5.87 -3.27
CA HIS A 34 -3.96 -5.41 -4.13
C HIS A 34 -2.96 -4.53 -3.37
N LEU A 35 -3.43 -3.60 -2.55
CA LEU A 35 -2.56 -2.74 -1.73
C LEU A 35 -1.77 -3.56 -0.72
N VAL A 36 -2.40 -4.51 -0.02
CA VAL A 36 -1.73 -5.42 0.92
C VAL A 36 -0.63 -6.21 0.21
N ARG A 37 -0.95 -6.88 -0.91
CA ARG A 37 0.02 -7.68 -1.66
C ARG A 37 1.23 -6.87 -2.15
N GLN A 38 1.02 -5.60 -2.49
CA GLN A 38 2.11 -4.71 -2.91
C GLN A 38 3.08 -4.34 -1.76
N HIS A 39 2.62 -4.38 -0.51
CA HIS A 39 3.37 -3.85 0.64
C HIS A 39 3.75 -4.91 1.68
N GLN A 40 3.13 -6.09 1.67
CA GLN A 40 3.32 -7.15 2.66
C GLN A 40 4.79 -7.51 2.88
N ASP A 41 5.57 -7.68 1.80
CA ASP A 41 6.97 -8.05 1.91
C ASP A 41 7.82 -6.94 2.54
N ALA A 42 7.44 -5.68 2.36
CA ALA A 42 8.18 -4.55 2.93
C ALA A 42 7.87 -4.42 4.43
N VAL A 43 6.60 -4.54 4.81
CA VAL A 43 6.14 -4.50 6.21
C VAL A 43 6.72 -5.68 6.98
N PHE A 44 6.60 -6.90 6.45
CA PHE A 44 7.16 -8.10 7.08
C PHE A 44 8.68 -8.00 7.26
N ARG A 45 9.42 -7.57 6.24
CA ARG A 45 10.88 -7.40 6.37
C ARG A 45 11.26 -6.39 7.44
N LEU A 46 10.52 -5.29 7.56
CA LEU A 46 10.77 -4.31 8.63
C LEU A 46 10.48 -4.91 10.01
N ALA A 47 9.34 -5.59 10.17
CA ALA A 47 8.99 -6.25 11.42
C ALA A 47 10.04 -7.31 11.81
N TYR A 48 10.47 -8.14 10.86
CA TYR A 48 11.51 -9.13 11.07
C TYR A 48 12.86 -8.52 11.48
N LEU A 49 13.25 -7.39 10.87
CA LEU A 49 14.46 -6.67 11.26
C LEU A 49 14.41 -6.12 12.69
N LEU A 50 13.22 -5.79 13.20
CA LEU A 50 13.02 -5.24 14.53
C LEU A 50 12.89 -6.32 15.61
N LEU A 51 12.27 -7.46 15.27
CA LEU A 51 11.91 -8.51 16.24
C LEU A 51 12.89 -9.69 16.21
N GLY A 52 13.47 -10.01 15.06
CA GLY A 52 14.38 -11.14 14.87
C GLY A 52 13.70 -12.51 14.85
N ASP A 53 12.38 -12.56 14.99
CA ASP A 53 11.54 -13.76 14.92
C ASP A 53 10.52 -13.65 13.78
N ALA A 54 10.28 -14.76 13.07
CA ALA A 54 9.43 -14.77 11.89
C ALA A 54 7.94 -14.82 12.23
N ASP A 55 7.56 -15.52 13.31
CA ASP A 55 6.17 -15.65 13.74
C ASP A 55 5.70 -14.30 14.33
N ASP A 56 6.52 -13.69 15.20
CA ASP A 56 6.25 -12.35 15.74
C ASP A 56 6.18 -11.29 14.63
N ALA A 57 7.01 -11.41 13.59
CA ALA A 57 7.01 -10.49 12.45
C ALA A 57 5.76 -10.62 11.59
N ASP A 58 5.25 -11.84 11.40
CA ASP A 58 4.00 -12.08 10.67
C ASP A 58 2.82 -11.49 11.43
N ASP A 59 2.73 -11.73 12.74
CA ASP A 59 1.70 -11.17 13.61
C ASP A 59 1.68 -9.63 13.56
N VAL A 60 2.85 -9.00 13.66
CA VAL A 60 2.96 -7.53 13.56
C VAL A 60 2.60 -7.02 12.17
N ALA A 61 2.99 -7.72 11.10
CA ALA A 61 2.64 -7.33 9.74
C ALA A 61 1.13 -7.41 9.51
N GLN A 62 0.48 -8.47 9.97
CA GLN A 62 -0.97 -8.63 9.91
C GLN A 62 -1.70 -7.51 10.69
N GLU A 63 -1.31 -7.27 11.95
CA GLU A 63 -1.89 -6.21 12.78
C GLU A 63 -1.70 -4.82 12.15
N THR A 64 -0.56 -4.59 11.48
CA THR A 64 -0.31 -3.35 10.74
C THR A 64 -1.35 -3.13 9.64
N PHE A 65 -1.67 -4.16 8.86
CA PHE A 65 -2.70 -4.05 7.82
C PHE A 65 -4.11 -3.93 8.39
N ILE A 66 -4.43 -4.60 9.51
CA ILE A 66 -5.73 -4.45 10.18
C ILE A 66 -5.93 -2.99 10.63
N ARG A 67 -4.92 -2.40 11.27
CA ARG A 67 -4.95 -0.99 11.69
C ARG A 67 -4.99 -0.04 10.50
N ALA A 68 -4.20 -0.32 9.47
CA ALA A 68 -4.18 0.46 8.26
C ALA A 68 -5.55 0.49 7.58
N PHE A 69 -6.24 -0.65 7.49
CA PHE A 69 -7.60 -0.70 6.94
C PHE A 69 -8.58 0.20 7.73
N GLY A 70 -8.52 0.14 9.06
CA GLY A 70 -9.35 0.98 9.93
C GLY A 70 -9.04 2.48 9.88
N ALA A 71 -7.84 2.86 9.44
CA ALA A 71 -7.42 4.26 9.30
C ALA A 71 -7.42 4.75 7.84
N LEU A 72 -7.69 3.87 6.88
CA LEU A 72 -7.59 4.15 5.45
C LEU A 72 -8.61 5.21 5.01
N ASP A 73 -9.77 5.29 5.67
CA ASP A 73 -10.84 6.25 5.41
C ASP A 73 -10.37 7.72 5.44
N ARG A 74 -9.38 8.01 6.28
CA ARG A 74 -8.80 9.35 6.50
C ARG A 74 -7.49 9.56 5.74
N PHE A 75 -6.97 8.52 5.07
CA PHE A 75 -5.73 8.62 4.33
C PHE A 75 -5.92 9.50 3.08
N ASP A 76 -4.94 10.35 2.79
CA ASP A 76 -4.92 11.21 1.59
C ASP A 76 -4.37 10.40 0.40
N PRO A 77 -5.20 10.03 -0.61
CA PRO A 77 -4.78 9.17 -1.71
C PRO A 77 -3.71 9.79 -2.62
N SER A 78 -3.45 11.10 -2.51
CA SER A 78 -2.37 11.77 -3.23
C SER A 78 -0.98 11.54 -2.61
N ARG A 79 -0.93 10.99 -1.38
CA ARG A 79 0.31 10.68 -0.67
C ARG A 79 0.74 9.23 -0.91
N PRO A 80 2.06 8.96 -0.91
CA PRO A 80 2.54 7.59 -1.03
C PRO A 80 2.11 6.76 0.19
N LEU A 81 1.56 5.57 -0.04
CA LEU A 81 1.10 4.68 1.03
C LEU A 81 2.27 4.05 1.81
N ARG A 82 3.36 3.72 1.11
CA ARG A 82 4.48 2.97 1.69
C ARG A 82 5.10 3.65 2.94
N PRO A 83 5.43 4.95 2.95
CA PRO A 83 5.96 5.63 4.14
C PRO A 83 4.95 5.80 5.28
N TRP A 84 3.66 5.58 5.02
CA TRP A 84 2.63 5.60 6.05
C TRP A 84 2.43 4.23 6.70
N LEU A 85 2.77 3.15 5.98
CA LEU A 85 2.74 1.77 6.47
C LEU A 85 4.02 1.34 7.23
N LEU A 86 5.15 1.99 6.98
CA LEU A 86 6.46 1.68 7.57
C LEU A 86 6.81 2.68 8.67
#